data_AF-A0A4U9D2C6-F1
#
_entry.id   AF-A0A4U9D2C6-F1
#
_cell.length_a   1.000
_cell.length_b   1.000
_cell.length_c   1.000
_cell.angle_alpha   90.00
_cell.angle_beta   90.00
_cell.angle_gamma   90.00
#
_symmetry.space_group_name_H-M   'P 1'
#
loop_
_entity.id
_entity.type
_entity.pdbx_description
1 polymer ?
#
loop_
_entity_poly.entity_id
_entity_poly.type
_entity_poly.pdbx_seq_one_letter_code
_entity_poly.pdbx_strand_id
1 'polypeptide(L)'
;MPRSLNRDPLGLHADSLPFHGGDIWTLYELSWLNAKGLPQVAVGHVELSDTSVNLVESKSFKLYLNSFNQTRFADWQEVQATLSRDLSACAQGEVTVALYRLDELEGQPVAHLHGTCIDDQDIEVDNYEFSTDYLLDAAGDKIVEETLVSPSAEIQLPDHPSAGLGFGANPVSRAKNRSRKAAALPGLVPPP
;
A
#
# COMPACT_ATOMS: atom_id res chain seq x y z
N MET A 1 3.16 -9.56 10.60
CA MET A 1 1.70 -9.77 10.74
C MET A 1 1.20 -10.52 9.51
N PRO A 2 0.52 -11.67 9.65
CA PRO A 2 -0.02 -12.41 8.50
C PRO A 2 -1.04 -11.57 7.72
N ARG A 3 -0.94 -11.56 6.39
CA ARG A 3 -1.92 -10.86 5.53
C ARG A 3 -3.30 -11.51 5.59
N SER A 4 -3.37 -12.81 5.86
CA SER A 4 -4.63 -13.57 5.99
C SER A 4 -5.59 -12.97 7.02
N LEU A 5 -5.08 -12.37 8.10
CA LEU A 5 -5.92 -11.75 9.14
C LEU A 5 -6.94 -10.73 8.58
N ASN A 6 -6.52 -9.93 7.59
CA ASN A 6 -7.40 -8.95 6.94
C ASN A 6 -7.98 -9.46 5.61
N ARG A 7 -7.41 -10.51 5.01
CA ARG A 7 -7.85 -11.08 3.73
C ARG A 7 -8.98 -12.09 3.90
N ASP A 8 -8.91 -12.96 4.90
CA ASP A 8 -9.89 -14.03 5.12
C ASP A 8 -11.31 -13.48 5.35
N PRO A 9 -11.54 -12.42 6.16
CA PRO A 9 -12.88 -11.84 6.31
C PRO A 9 -13.43 -11.23 5.02
N LEU A 10 -12.55 -10.85 4.09
CA LEU A 10 -12.91 -10.32 2.77
C LEU A 10 -13.09 -11.43 1.71
N GLY A 11 -12.92 -12.71 2.08
CA GLY A 11 -12.98 -13.85 1.17
C GLY A 11 -11.81 -13.87 0.17
N LEU A 12 -10.69 -13.25 0.51
CA LEU A 12 -9.49 -13.17 -0.33
C LEU A 12 -8.51 -14.26 0.06
N HIS A 13 -8.10 -15.09 -0.91
CA HIS A 13 -7.16 -16.18 -0.70
C HIS A 13 -5.88 -15.97 -1.50
N ALA A 14 -4.74 -16.34 -0.92
CA ALA A 14 -3.42 -16.03 -1.47
C ALA A 14 -3.13 -16.68 -2.83
N ASP A 15 -3.79 -17.79 -3.13
CA ASP A 15 -3.70 -18.54 -4.39
C ASP A 15 -4.55 -17.96 -5.53
N SER A 16 -5.46 -17.03 -5.22
CA SER A 16 -6.39 -16.44 -6.20
C SER A 16 -6.74 -14.98 -5.85
N LEU A 17 -5.73 -14.15 -5.62
CA LEU A 17 -5.94 -12.72 -5.38
C LEU A 17 -6.53 -12.04 -6.62
N PRO A 18 -7.59 -11.23 -6.49
CA PRO A 18 -8.21 -10.50 -7.61
C PRO A 18 -7.41 -9.24 -8.00
N PHE A 19 -6.20 -9.09 -7.49
CA PHE A 19 -5.32 -7.94 -7.69
C PHE A 19 -3.86 -8.38 -7.68
N HIS A 20 -2.98 -7.47 -8.14
CA HIS A 20 -1.53 -7.57 -8.06
C HIS A 20 -0.97 -6.22 -7.59
N GLY A 21 0.19 -6.21 -6.96
CA GLY A 21 0.87 -4.98 -6.58
C GLY A 21 1.91 -5.19 -5.47
N GLY A 22 2.11 -4.16 -4.66
CA GLY A 22 3.02 -4.22 -3.53
C GLY A 22 2.79 -3.08 -2.55
N ASP A 23 3.31 -3.26 -1.34
CA ASP A 23 3.41 -2.21 -0.35
C ASP A 23 4.75 -1.48 -0.54
N ILE A 24 4.68 -0.19 -0.89
CA ILE A 24 5.85 0.64 -1.13
C ILE A 24 6.11 1.51 0.09
N TRP A 25 7.30 1.37 0.69
CA TRP A 25 7.68 2.04 1.92
C TRP A 25 8.89 2.94 1.66
N THR A 26 8.79 4.20 2.08
CA THR A 26 9.90 5.15 2.03
C THR A 26 10.53 5.32 3.41
N LEU A 27 11.83 5.05 3.51
CA LEU A 27 12.61 5.07 4.74
C LEU A 27 13.40 6.38 4.81
N TYR A 28 12.77 7.42 5.33
CA TYR A 28 13.41 8.75 5.44
C TYR A 28 14.51 8.82 6.51
N GLU A 29 14.47 7.92 7.51
CA GLU A 29 15.35 7.94 8.69
C GLU A 29 16.38 6.78 8.69
N LEU A 30 16.89 6.36 7.53
CA LEU A 30 17.90 5.29 7.47
C LEU A 30 19.31 5.84 7.70
N SER A 31 20.00 5.31 8.72
CA SER A 31 21.36 5.70 9.08
C SER A 31 22.17 4.51 9.61
N TRP A 32 23.48 4.52 9.38
CA TRP A 32 24.43 3.52 9.86
C TRP A 32 25.85 4.07 9.98
N LEU A 33 26.81 3.26 10.41
CA LEU A 33 28.23 3.63 10.41
C LEU A 33 28.96 2.96 9.24
N ASN A 34 29.81 3.68 8.51
CA ASN A 34 30.74 3.02 7.58
C ASN A 34 31.81 2.21 8.33
N ALA A 35 32.64 1.46 7.60
CA ALA A 35 33.72 0.65 8.19
C ALA A 35 34.62 1.41 9.18
N LYS A 36 34.83 2.72 8.96
CA LYS A 36 35.67 3.59 9.81
C LYS A 36 34.90 4.21 10.97
N GLY A 37 33.58 4.09 11.02
CA GLY A 37 32.75 4.54 12.13
C GLY A 37 32.14 5.92 11.92
N LEU A 38 32.23 6.44 10.69
CA LEU A 38 31.58 7.69 10.34
C LEU A 38 30.10 7.41 10.04
N PRO A 39 29.16 8.15 10.64
CA PRO A 39 27.75 8.05 10.29
C PRO A 39 27.49 8.28 8.81
N GLN A 40 26.57 7.52 8.25
CA GLN A 40 26.07 7.57 6.89
C GLN A 40 24.55 7.67 6.94
N VAL A 41 23.95 8.37 5.99
CA VAL A 41 22.51 8.55 5.89
C VAL A 41 22.05 8.27 4.46
N ALA A 42 20.85 7.74 4.32
CA ALA A 42 20.22 7.47 3.03
C ALA A 42 18.69 7.55 3.14
N VAL A 43 18.03 7.70 1.99
CA VAL A 43 16.62 7.37 1.86
C VAL A 43 16.51 5.99 1.26
N GLY A 44 15.76 5.10 1.90
CA GLY A 44 15.48 3.76 1.38
C GLY A 44 14.11 3.71 0.71
N HIS A 45 14.00 3.04 -0.43
CA HIS A 45 12.72 2.56 -0.96
C HIS A 45 12.65 1.05 -0.80
N VAL A 46 11.58 0.57 -0.20
CA VAL A 46 11.31 -0.86 -0.03
C VAL A 46 9.99 -1.16 -0.73
N GLU A 47 9.98 -2.21 -1.54
CA GLU A 47 8.77 -2.73 -2.16
C GLU A 47 8.56 -4.17 -1.72
N LEU A 48 7.44 -4.42 -1.05
CA LEU A 48 7.02 -5.74 -0.60
C LEU A 48 5.88 -6.25 -1.48
N SER A 49 6.07 -7.39 -2.15
CA SER A 49 5.06 -7.96 -3.03
C SER A 49 3.73 -8.26 -2.32
N ASP A 50 2.61 -8.06 -3.02
CA ASP A 50 1.27 -8.43 -2.55
C ASP A 50 1.12 -9.94 -2.28
N THR A 51 1.97 -10.76 -2.88
CA THR A 51 1.97 -12.22 -2.70
C THR A 51 2.71 -12.69 -1.44
N SER A 52 3.33 -11.79 -0.67
CA SER A 52 4.00 -12.16 0.58
C SER A 52 3.02 -12.71 1.63
N VAL A 53 3.49 -13.62 2.48
CA VAL A 53 2.66 -14.20 3.55
C VAL A 53 2.39 -13.17 4.64
N ASN A 54 3.40 -12.40 5.00
CA ASN A 54 3.35 -11.43 6.08
C ASN A 54 3.55 -9.99 5.58
N LEU A 55 2.86 -9.07 6.23
CA LEU A 55 3.25 -7.67 6.34
C LEU A 55 4.28 -7.50 7.44
N VAL A 56 5.22 -6.58 7.23
CA VAL A 56 6.07 -6.07 8.31
C VAL A 56 5.24 -5.08 9.12
N GLU A 57 5.42 -5.03 10.45
CA GLU A 57 4.69 -4.08 11.30
C GLU A 57 5.55 -2.80 11.47
N SER A 58 4.91 -1.63 11.37
CA SER A 58 5.56 -0.32 11.31
C SER A 58 6.49 -0.02 12.49
N LYS A 59 6.05 -0.25 13.73
CA LYS A 59 6.81 0.03 14.95
C LYS A 59 8.04 -0.87 15.06
N SER A 60 7.88 -2.18 14.86
CA SER A 60 8.97 -3.15 14.85
C SER A 60 9.97 -2.86 13.74
N PHE A 61 9.50 -2.43 12.56
CA PHE A 61 10.40 -2.05 11.48
C PHE A 61 11.21 -0.80 11.81
N LYS A 62 10.59 0.22 12.39
CA LYS A 62 11.31 1.41 12.86
C LYS A 62 12.40 1.05 13.88
N LEU A 63 12.11 0.14 14.82
CA LEU A 63 13.10 -0.35 15.78
C LEU A 63 14.24 -1.13 15.12
N TYR A 64 13.92 -1.94 14.11
CA TYR A 64 14.92 -2.64 13.30
C TYR A 64 15.85 -1.66 12.57
N LEU A 65 15.31 -0.64 11.89
CA LEU A 65 16.12 0.40 11.24
C LEU A 65 17.00 1.15 12.25
N ASN A 66 16.46 1.47 13.43
CA ASN A 66 17.23 2.13 14.49
C ASN A 66 18.42 1.29 14.98
N SER A 67 18.37 -0.05 14.85
CA SER A 67 19.50 -0.91 15.20
C SER A 67 20.72 -0.72 14.27
N PHE A 68 20.52 -0.13 13.08
CA PHE A 68 21.60 0.14 12.14
C PHE A 68 22.43 1.36 12.55
N ASN A 69 21.85 2.30 13.31
CA ASN A 69 22.45 3.61 13.63
C ASN A 69 23.85 3.55 14.27
N GLN A 70 24.16 2.47 15.00
CA GLN A 70 25.47 2.24 15.64
C GLN A 70 26.18 0.99 15.10
N THR A 71 25.66 0.41 14.01
CA THR A 71 26.19 -0.79 13.37
C THR A 71 27.11 -0.38 12.22
N ARG A 72 28.28 -1.03 12.13
CA ARG A 72 29.24 -0.81 11.05
C ARG A 72 28.94 -1.73 9.88
N PHE A 73 28.87 -1.15 8.69
CA PHE A 73 28.81 -1.87 7.42
C PHE A 73 30.03 -1.50 6.57
N ALA A 74 30.51 -2.46 5.77
CA ALA A 74 31.62 -2.28 4.86
C ALA A 74 31.31 -1.22 3.79
N ASP A 75 30.11 -1.29 3.22
CA ASP A 75 29.63 -0.40 2.17
C ASP A 75 28.10 -0.35 2.14
N TRP A 76 27.56 0.38 1.17
CA TRP A 76 26.11 0.53 0.95
C TRP A 76 25.45 -0.76 0.44
N GLN A 77 26.17 -1.58 -0.30
CA GLN A 77 25.65 -2.83 -0.86
C GLN A 77 25.34 -3.82 0.27
N GLU A 78 26.18 -3.87 1.30
CA GLU A 78 25.96 -4.70 2.48
C GLU A 78 24.70 -4.27 3.26
N VAL A 79 24.45 -2.96 3.38
CA VAL A 79 23.22 -2.43 4.00
C VAL A 79 22.00 -2.86 3.21
N GLN A 80 22.00 -2.62 1.89
CA GLN A 80 20.91 -2.99 0.98
C GLN A 80 20.62 -4.50 1.03
N ALA A 81 21.66 -5.33 0.97
CA ALA A 81 21.54 -6.79 1.03
C ALA A 81 21.01 -7.27 2.38
N THR A 82 21.45 -6.65 3.48
CA THR A 82 20.96 -6.98 4.82
C THR A 82 19.47 -6.66 4.94
N LEU A 83 19.04 -5.45 4.54
CA LEU A 83 17.64 -5.05 4.54
C LEU A 83 16.79 -6.01 3.69
N SER A 84 17.21 -6.27 2.44
CA SER A 84 16.46 -7.15 1.53
C SER A 84 16.33 -8.58 2.10
N ARG A 85 17.43 -9.16 2.60
CA ARG A 85 17.42 -10.50 3.20
C ARG A 85 16.48 -10.57 4.41
N ASP A 86 16.65 -9.66 5.37
CA ASP A 86 15.93 -9.74 6.64
C ASP A 86 14.43 -9.46 6.45
N LEU A 87 14.10 -8.50 5.57
CA LEU A 87 12.71 -8.20 5.25
C LEU A 87 12.06 -9.30 4.42
N SER A 88 12.76 -9.89 3.46
CA SER A 88 12.24 -11.05 2.71
C SER A 88 11.96 -12.23 3.65
N ALA A 89 12.85 -12.48 4.61
CA ALA A 89 12.66 -13.52 5.61
C ALA A 89 11.46 -13.23 6.55
N CYS A 90 11.32 -11.99 7.00
CA CYS A 90 10.19 -11.56 7.84
C CYS A 90 8.85 -11.66 7.08
N ALA A 91 8.83 -11.18 5.84
CA ALA A 91 7.65 -11.17 4.99
C ALA A 91 7.29 -12.55 4.42
N GLN A 92 8.27 -13.46 4.36
CA GLN A 92 8.20 -14.72 3.60
C GLN A 92 7.73 -14.45 2.17
N GLY A 93 8.44 -13.58 1.48
CA GLY A 93 8.11 -13.10 0.15
C GLY A 93 9.23 -12.27 -0.44
N GLU A 94 9.04 -11.85 -1.68
CA GLU A 94 9.99 -11.01 -2.38
C GLU A 94 9.96 -9.57 -1.85
N VAL A 95 11.15 -9.04 -1.54
CA VAL A 95 11.35 -7.65 -1.14
C VAL A 95 12.48 -7.02 -1.95
N THR A 96 12.15 -5.94 -2.65
CA THR A 96 13.14 -5.10 -3.33
C THR A 96 13.51 -3.92 -2.45
N VAL A 97 14.80 -3.60 -2.38
CA VAL A 97 15.33 -2.46 -1.63
C VAL A 97 16.19 -1.62 -2.55
N ALA A 98 15.96 -0.31 -2.61
CA ALA A 98 16.81 0.66 -3.26
C ALA A 98 17.24 1.73 -2.23
N LEU A 99 18.51 2.15 -2.28
CA LEU A 99 19.04 3.17 -1.40
C LEU A 99 19.49 4.37 -2.23
N TYR A 100 19.09 5.56 -1.80
CA TYR A 100 19.40 6.83 -2.45
C TYR A 100 20.17 7.72 -1.49
N ARG A 101 21.16 8.42 -2.01
CA ARG A 101 21.76 9.55 -1.31
C ARG A 101 20.81 10.74 -1.35
N LEU A 102 21.00 11.67 -0.41
CA LEU A 102 20.15 12.85 -0.31
C LEU A 102 20.29 13.79 -1.53
N ASP A 103 21.48 13.85 -2.13
CA ASP A 103 21.75 14.65 -3.33
C ASP A 103 21.08 14.08 -4.59
N GLU A 104 20.86 12.76 -4.66
CA GLU A 104 20.12 12.11 -5.75
C GLU A 104 18.61 12.44 -5.75
N LEU A 105 18.09 12.87 -4.59
CA LEU A 105 16.69 13.25 -4.41
C LEU A 105 16.46 14.76 -4.47
N GLU A 106 17.55 15.54 -4.47
CA GLU A 106 17.46 17.00 -4.48
C GLU A 106 16.81 17.50 -5.77
N GLY A 107 15.80 18.38 -5.63
CA GLY A 107 15.09 18.96 -6.77
C GLY A 107 14.01 18.06 -7.40
N GLN A 108 13.74 16.88 -6.85
CA GLN A 108 12.59 16.09 -7.30
C GLN A 108 11.27 16.82 -6.98
N PRO A 109 10.35 16.97 -7.96
CA PRO A 109 9.08 17.63 -7.72
C PRO A 109 8.17 16.78 -6.83
N VAL A 110 7.37 17.45 -6.01
CA VAL A 110 6.23 16.78 -5.36
C VAL A 110 5.23 16.41 -6.46
N ALA A 111 5.05 15.12 -6.71
CA ALA A 111 4.15 14.63 -7.72
C ALA A 111 2.69 14.76 -7.28
N HIS A 112 1.80 15.04 -8.24
CA HIS A 112 0.36 14.97 -8.05
C HIS A 112 -0.16 13.63 -8.59
N LEU A 113 -1.19 13.09 -7.94
CA LEU A 113 -1.90 11.95 -8.50
C LEU A 113 -2.59 12.36 -9.81
N HIS A 114 -2.45 11.53 -10.84
CA HIS A 114 -3.11 11.76 -12.12
C HIS A 114 -4.58 11.37 -12.02
N GLY A 115 -5.49 12.30 -12.34
CA GLY A 115 -6.93 12.04 -12.37
C GLY A 115 -7.78 13.28 -12.08
N THR A 116 -9.09 13.10 -12.07
CA THR A 116 -10.04 14.14 -11.67
C THR A 116 -10.22 14.11 -10.15
N CYS A 117 -9.95 15.24 -9.48
CA CYS A 117 -10.20 15.38 -8.05
C CYS A 117 -11.70 15.36 -7.77
N ILE A 118 -12.13 14.57 -6.78
CA ILE A 118 -13.54 14.48 -6.38
C ILE A 118 -13.83 15.12 -5.02
N ASP A 119 -12.87 15.82 -4.41
CA ASP A 119 -13.01 16.35 -3.05
C ASP A 119 -13.67 17.74 -3.01
N ASP A 120 -13.63 18.48 -4.12
CA ASP A 120 -14.17 19.85 -4.20
C ASP A 120 -15.70 19.83 -4.42
N GLN A 121 -16.42 19.24 -3.47
CA GLN A 121 -17.88 19.09 -3.49
C GLN A 121 -18.55 19.93 -2.39
N ASP A 122 -19.64 20.60 -2.74
CA ASP A 122 -20.51 21.31 -1.79
C ASP A 122 -21.56 20.34 -1.24
N ILE A 123 -21.12 19.45 -0.33
CA ILE A 123 -21.96 18.44 0.32
C ILE A 123 -21.84 18.51 1.84
N GLU A 124 -22.90 18.14 2.54
CA GLU A 124 -22.90 17.96 3.99
C GLU A 124 -22.62 16.50 4.33
N VAL A 125 -21.72 16.26 5.30
CA VAL A 125 -21.42 14.93 5.84
C VAL A 125 -21.72 14.98 7.34
N ASP A 126 -22.74 14.25 7.76
CA ASP A 126 -23.22 14.20 9.15
C ASP A 126 -22.89 12.87 9.87
N ASN A 127 -22.38 11.88 9.13
CA ASN A 127 -21.96 10.58 9.65
C ASN A 127 -20.59 10.16 9.09
N TYR A 128 -19.70 9.72 9.99
CA TYR A 128 -18.35 9.24 9.68
C TYR A 128 -18.16 7.75 10.02
N GLU A 129 -19.22 7.02 10.36
CA GLU A 129 -19.15 5.57 10.55
C GLU A 129 -18.86 4.86 9.23
N PHE A 130 -18.00 3.84 9.29
CA PHE A 130 -17.67 3.02 8.13
C PHE A 130 -18.90 2.25 7.64
N SER A 131 -19.28 2.46 6.37
CA SER A 131 -20.31 1.67 5.71
C SER A 131 -19.98 1.42 4.25
N THR A 132 -20.14 0.17 3.81
CA THR A 132 -20.03 -0.21 2.39
C THR A 132 -21.26 0.19 1.58
N ASP A 133 -22.36 0.55 2.25
CA ASP A 133 -23.65 0.84 1.61
C ASP A 133 -23.61 2.12 0.75
N TYR A 134 -22.68 3.03 1.07
CA TYR A 134 -22.43 4.23 0.26
C TYR A 134 -21.97 3.92 -1.18
N LEU A 135 -21.55 2.69 -1.47
CA LEU A 135 -21.14 2.25 -2.80
C LEU A 135 -22.23 1.49 -3.56
N LEU A 136 -23.40 1.25 -2.94
CA LEU A 136 -24.54 0.61 -3.62
C LEU A 136 -25.02 1.49 -4.77
N ASP A 137 -25.11 0.90 -5.96
CA ASP A 137 -25.53 1.58 -7.21
C ASP A 137 -24.76 2.88 -7.55
N ALA A 138 -23.58 3.08 -6.96
CA ALA A 138 -22.72 4.25 -7.23
C ALA A 138 -22.10 4.26 -8.64
N ALA A 139 -22.36 3.22 -9.44
CA ALA A 139 -21.93 3.11 -10.82
C ALA A 139 -23.14 3.23 -11.76
N GLY A 140 -23.11 4.19 -12.68
CA GLY A 140 -24.14 4.31 -13.73
C GLY A 140 -24.05 3.21 -14.81
N ASP A 141 -25.03 3.20 -15.71
CA ASP A 141 -25.17 2.18 -16.77
C ASP A 141 -24.14 2.29 -17.90
N LYS A 142 -23.52 3.47 -18.07
CA LYS A 142 -22.56 3.72 -19.14
C LYS A 142 -21.19 3.15 -18.75
N ILE A 143 -20.60 2.41 -19.69
CA ILE A 143 -19.21 1.98 -19.58
C ILE A 143 -18.32 3.17 -19.95
N VAL A 144 -17.48 3.57 -19.00
CA VAL A 144 -16.50 4.65 -19.15
C VAL A 144 -15.16 4.19 -18.58
N GLU A 145 -14.08 4.80 -19.06
CA GLU A 145 -12.75 4.73 -18.47
C GLU A 145 -12.46 6.08 -17.83
N GLU A 146 -12.24 6.08 -16.52
CA GLU A 146 -12.02 7.29 -15.73
C GLU A 146 -10.95 7.04 -14.67
N THR A 147 -10.18 8.07 -14.36
CA THR A 147 -9.22 8.09 -13.24
C THR A 147 -9.65 9.18 -12.27
N LEU A 148 -10.00 8.78 -11.06
CA LEU A 148 -10.49 9.67 -10.01
C LEU A 148 -9.50 9.66 -8.84
N VAL A 149 -9.30 10.82 -8.21
CA VAL A 149 -8.39 10.99 -7.08
C VAL A 149 -9.08 11.73 -5.94
N SER A 150 -8.77 11.36 -4.70
CA SER A 150 -9.30 11.97 -3.49
C SER A 150 -8.17 12.15 -2.47
N PRO A 151 -7.55 13.34 -2.39
CA PRO A 151 -6.51 13.65 -1.40
C PRO A 151 -6.96 13.53 0.07
N SER A 152 -8.25 13.69 0.37
CA SER A 152 -8.80 13.69 1.73
C SER A 152 -9.12 12.31 2.30
N ALA A 153 -8.91 11.24 1.52
CA ALA A 153 -9.18 9.87 1.97
C ALA A 153 -8.30 9.50 3.19
N GLU A 154 -8.91 9.40 4.37
CA GLU A 154 -8.26 8.95 5.60
C GLU A 154 -8.60 7.49 5.90
N ILE A 155 -7.57 6.66 6.14
CA ILE A 155 -7.76 5.26 6.55
C ILE A 155 -7.97 5.26 8.06
N GLN A 156 -9.21 5.01 8.49
CA GLN A 156 -9.51 4.77 9.90
C GLN A 156 -8.93 3.40 10.30
N LEU A 157 -7.79 3.38 10.97
CA LEU A 157 -7.30 2.17 11.64
C LEU A 157 -8.07 2.00 12.95
N PRO A 158 -8.67 0.83 13.22
CA PRO A 158 -9.20 0.56 14.55
C PRO A 158 -8.05 0.54 15.56
N ASP A 159 -8.11 1.47 16.52
CA ASP A 159 -7.32 1.53 17.76
C ASP A 159 -5.78 1.55 17.68
N HIS A 160 -5.13 2.55 17.07
CA HIS A 160 -3.75 2.94 17.47
C HIS A 160 -3.38 4.40 17.13
N PRO A 161 -2.59 5.10 17.98
CA PRO A 161 -2.16 6.47 17.72
C PRO A 161 -1.11 6.50 16.59
N SER A 162 -1.27 7.48 15.73
CA SER A 162 -0.48 7.78 14.53
C SER A 162 1.04 7.75 14.79
N ALA A 163 1.70 6.74 14.22
CA ALA A 163 3.13 6.79 13.92
C ALA A 163 3.25 7.00 12.41
N GLY A 164 3.80 8.14 12.01
CA GLY A 164 3.97 8.53 10.61
C GLY A 164 4.86 7.55 9.85
N LEU A 165 4.23 6.59 9.19
CA LEU A 165 4.66 6.04 7.91
C LEU A 165 3.65 6.54 6.90
N GLY A 166 4.12 7.32 5.92
CA GLY A 166 3.25 7.79 4.85
C GLY A 166 2.83 6.59 4.01
N PHE A 167 1.55 6.23 4.07
CA PHE A 167 0.94 5.31 3.13
C PHE A 167 0.54 6.09 1.89
N GLY A 168 1.17 5.82 0.75
CA GLY A 168 0.71 6.34 -0.53
C GLY A 168 -0.53 5.57 -0.97
N ALA A 169 -1.69 6.21 -1.01
CA ALA A 169 -2.86 5.65 -1.68
C ALA A 169 -2.61 5.69 -3.20
N ASN A 170 -2.71 4.53 -3.87
CA ASN A 170 -2.65 4.47 -5.33
C ASN A 170 -3.94 5.06 -5.95
N PRO A 171 -3.85 5.73 -7.11
CA PRO A 171 -5.01 6.24 -7.81
C PRO A 171 -5.93 5.08 -8.24
N VAL A 172 -7.24 5.28 -8.10
CA VAL A 172 -8.23 4.29 -8.55
C VAL A 172 -8.44 4.47 -10.05
N SER A 173 -7.88 3.56 -10.85
CA SER A 173 -8.20 3.43 -12.27
C SER A 173 -9.35 2.44 -12.44
N ARG A 174 -10.48 2.87 -13.00
CA ARG A 174 -11.62 1.98 -13.28
C ARG A 174 -11.65 1.59 -14.76
N ALA A 175 -11.35 0.32 -15.04
CA ALA A 175 -11.80 -0.35 -16.27
C ALA A 175 -12.93 -1.32 -15.89
N LYS A 176 -14.19 -1.00 -16.21
CA LYS A 176 -15.36 -1.83 -15.89
C LYS A 176 -15.71 -2.75 -17.06
N ASN A 177 -15.51 -4.06 -16.90
CA ASN A 177 -16.04 -5.08 -17.81
C ASN A 177 -16.97 -6.03 -17.05
N ARG A 178 -18.22 -6.19 -17.49
CA ARG A 178 -19.17 -7.18 -16.92
C ARG A 178 -19.32 -8.34 -17.90
N SER A 179 -18.65 -9.46 -17.62
CA SER A 179 -19.06 -10.76 -18.18
C SER A 179 -20.29 -11.26 -17.41
N ARG A 180 -21.48 -11.13 -18.01
CA ARG A 180 -22.71 -11.73 -17.48
C ARG A 180 -22.57 -13.26 -17.48
N LYS A 181 -22.42 -13.90 -16.32
CA LYS A 181 -22.94 -15.27 -16.12
C LYS A 181 -24.40 -15.12 -15.68
N ALA A 182 -25.31 -15.23 -16.64
CA ALA A 182 -26.72 -15.41 -16.37
C ALA A 182 -26.90 -16.78 -15.70
N ALA A 183 -27.23 -16.81 -14.41
CA ALA A 183 -27.81 -17.99 -13.79
C ALA A 183 -29.26 -18.07 -14.25
N ALA A 184 -29.55 -19.05 -15.10
CA ALA A 184 -30.91 -19.42 -15.46
C ALA A 184 -31.61 -19.99 -14.22
N LEU A 185 -32.69 -19.35 -13.77
CA LEU A 185 -33.68 -19.97 -12.89
C LEU A 185 -34.81 -20.56 -13.77
N PRO A 186 -35.11 -21.85 -13.68
CA PRO A 186 -36.18 -22.47 -14.45
C PRO A 186 -37.52 -22.29 -13.74
N GLY A 187 -38.54 -21.93 -14.52
CA GLY A 187 -39.92 -22.26 -14.21
C GLY A 187 -40.70 -21.21 -13.46
N LEU A 188 -41.39 -20.35 -14.21
CA LEU A 188 -42.74 -19.89 -13.92
C LEU A 188 -43.32 -19.28 -15.21
N VAL A 189 -44.33 -19.94 -15.78
CA VAL A 189 -45.24 -19.40 -16.81
C VAL A 189 -46.65 -19.40 -16.19
N PRO A 190 -47.63 -18.63 -16.70
CA PRO A 190 -48.24 -17.47 -16.06
C PRO A 190 -49.74 -17.73 -15.78
N PRO A 191 -50.57 -16.70 -15.53
CA PRO A 191 -51.97 -16.74 -15.96
C PRO A 191 -52.38 -15.50 -16.77
N PRO A 192 -53.57 -15.49 -17.42
CA PRO A 192 -53.82 -14.94 -18.76
C PRO A 192 -53.83 -13.43 -18.89
#